data_AF-A0A354QA50-F1
#
_entry.id   AF-A0A354QA50-F1
#
_cell.length_a   1.000
_cell.length_b   1.000
_cell.length_c   1.000
_cell.angle_alpha   90.00
_cell.angle_beta   90.00
_cell.angle_gamma   90.00
#
_symmetry.space_group_name_H-M   'P 1'
#
loop_
_entity.id
_entity.type
_entity.pdbx_description
1 polymer ?
#
loop_
_entity_poly.entity_id
_entity_poly.type
_entity_poly.pdbx_seq_one_letter_code
_entity_poly.pdbx_strand_id
1 'polypeptide(L)'
;MKKLLSTILLAGVVLWSASQAMAYKPAVVFDMGGKFDKSFNEGIWNGLEKFRKETGIKYREFEVQQEAQREQFLRKLAKRGSDPIIAVGFGQAAALSKVAKEFPNTRFSIIDMVVDLPNVQSIIFKEHEGSFLVGVLAALKSETGKVGFVGGMDIPLIHKFACGYVQGVKYINSGTTVYQKMTGTTPAAWSDPARGAELAKTMYDSGADIVYAAAGSTGLGVLQAAADNGKLSIGVD
;
A
#
# COMPACT_ATOMS: atom_id res chain seq x y z
N MET A 1 -54.53 0.73 -31.38
CA MET A 1 -54.05 -0.16 -30.30
C MET A 1 -52.61 -0.65 -30.52
N LYS A 2 -52.25 -1.24 -31.67
CA LYS A 2 -50.89 -1.76 -31.91
C LYS A 2 -49.77 -0.72 -31.76
N LYS A 3 -49.97 0.52 -32.25
CA LYS A 3 -49.00 1.62 -32.10
C LYS A 3 -48.84 2.14 -30.66
N LEU A 4 -49.84 1.98 -29.79
CA LEU A 4 -49.78 2.45 -28.40
C LEU A 4 -49.02 1.46 -27.51
N LEU A 5 -49.21 0.15 -27.75
CA LEU A 5 -48.49 -0.94 -27.09
C LEU A 5 -46.99 -0.93 -27.41
N SER A 6 -46.60 -0.62 -28.65
CA SER A 6 -45.19 -0.53 -29.05
C SER A 6 -44.43 0.64 -28.43
N THR A 7 -45.10 1.77 -28.15
CA THR A 7 -44.47 2.94 -27.52
C THR A 7 -44.30 2.75 -26.02
N ILE A 8 -45.22 2.03 -25.37
CA ILE A 8 -45.13 1.68 -23.95
C ILE A 8 -44.02 0.63 -23.72
N LEU A 9 -43.85 -0.33 -24.63
CA LEU A 9 -42.74 -1.29 -24.57
C LEU A 9 -41.37 -0.62 -24.73
N LEU A 10 -41.23 0.32 -25.68
CA LEU A 10 -39.98 1.05 -25.88
C LEU A 10 -39.64 1.95 -24.69
N ALA A 11 -40.63 2.65 -24.12
CA ALA A 11 -40.42 3.48 -22.93
C ALA A 11 -40.05 2.63 -21.70
N GLY A 12 -40.65 1.45 -21.52
CA GLY A 12 -40.32 0.51 -20.45
C GLY A 12 -38.91 -0.07 -20.57
N VAL A 13 -38.45 -0.39 -21.78
CA VAL A 13 -37.09 -0.90 -22.05
C VAL A 13 -36.01 0.17 -21.87
N VAL A 14 -36.30 1.43 -22.21
CA VAL A 14 -35.40 2.58 -21.97
C VAL A 14 -35.32 2.92 -20.48
N LEU A 15 -36.43 2.84 -19.75
CA LEU A 15 -36.45 3.02 -18.29
C LEU A 15 -35.74 1.89 -17.54
N TRP A 16 -35.76 0.66 -18.06
CA TRP A 16 -35.09 -0.49 -17.45
C TRP A 16 -33.58 -0.51 -17.71
N SER A 17 -33.15 -0.07 -18.89
CA SER A 17 -31.72 0.09 -19.19
C SER A 17 -31.09 1.29 -18.47
N ALA A 18 -31.85 2.36 -18.21
CA ALA A 18 -31.40 3.46 -17.35
C ALA A 18 -31.36 3.08 -15.86
N SER A 19 -32.16 2.11 -15.40
CA SER A 19 -32.18 1.66 -13.99
C SER A 19 -31.09 0.64 -13.64
N GLN A 20 -30.37 0.09 -14.62
CA GLN A 20 -29.34 -0.94 -14.40
C GLN A 20 -27.89 -0.46 -14.49
N ALA A 21 -27.66 0.82 -14.75
CA ALA A 21 -26.43 1.45 -14.27
C ALA A 21 -26.58 1.61 -12.75
N MET A 22 -26.39 0.53 -11.97
CA MET A 22 -26.08 0.66 -10.55
C MET A 22 -24.91 1.64 -10.48
N ALA A 23 -25.19 2.86 -10.03
CA ALA A 23 -24.18 3.89 -9.92
C ALA A 23 -23.09 3.34 -8.98
N TYR A 24 -21.97 2.93 -9.57
CA TYR A 24 -20.78 2.51 -8.86
C TYR A 24 -20.43 3.62 -7.86
N LYS A 25 -20.34 3.27 -6.58
CA LYS A 25 -19.99 4.21 -5.50
C LYS A 25 -18.70 3.73 -4.84
N PRO A 26 -17.59 3.65 -5.62
CA PRO A 26 -16.34 3.14 -5.09
C PRO A 26 -15.92 3.96 -3.87
N ALA A 27 -15.30 3.29 -2.93
CA ALA A 27 -14.71 3.95 -1.79
C ALA A 27 -13.36 3.34 -1.41
N VAL A 28 -12.55 4.14 -0.74
CA VAL A 28 -11.25 3.73 -0.20
C VAL A 28 -11.15 4.13 1.26
N VAL A 29 -10.50 3.28 2.05
CA VAL A 29 -10.05 3.58 3.40
C VAL A 29 -8.53 3.44 3.40
N PHE A 30 -7.82 4.57 3.35
CA PHE A 30 -6.35 4.63 3.42
C PHE A 30 -5.86 4.19 4.81
N ASP A 31 -4.66 3.60 4.90
CA ASP A 31 -4.06 3.23 6.17
C ASP A 31 -3.45 4.46 6.87
N MET A 32 -2.92 4.23 8.07
CA MET A 32 -2.10 5.20 8.79
C MET A 32 -0.78 5.45 8.04
N GLY A 33 -0.15 6.61 8.29
CA GLY A 33 1.07 7.04 7.60
C GLY A 33 0.87 8.25 6.68
N GLY A 34 -0.39 8.60 6.41
CA GLY A 34 -0.79 9.78 5.64
C GLY A 34 -1.00 9.46 4.17
N LYS A 35 -2.03 10.05 3.56
CA LYS A 35 -2.37 9.79 2.15
C LYS A 35 -1.28 10.22 1.15
N PHE A 36 -0.46 11.21 1.51
CA PHE A 36 0.59 11.77 0.66
C PHE A 36 1.99 11.43 1.18
N ASP A 37 2.19 10.15 1.49
CA ASP A 37 3.43 9.60 2.06
C ASP A 37 4.59 9.48 1.06
N LYS A 38 4.41 9.93 -0.19
CA LYS A 38 5.37 9.80 -1.29
C LYS A 38 5.73 8.34 -1.63
N SER A 39 4.88 7.40 -1.23
CA SER A 39 5.14 5.97 -1.28
C SER A 39 3.79 5.23 -1.38
N PHE A 40 3.57 4.20 -0.56
CA PHE A 40 2.43 3.29 -0.61
C PHE A 40 1.04 3.93 -0.76
N ASN A 41 0.64 4.82 0.18
CA ASN A 41 -0.69 5.42 0.13
C ASN A 41 -0.85 6.37 -1.06
N GLU A 42 0.19 7.15 -1.37
CA GLU A 42 0.17 8.06 -2.52
C GLU A 42 0.10 7.29 -3.85
N GLY A 43 0.76 6.14 -3.95
CA GLY A 43 0.67 5.24 -5.10
C GLY A 43 -0.76 4.75 -5.36
N ILE A 44 -1.49 4.38 -4.30
CA ILE A 44 -2.90 4.00 -4.39
C ILE A 44 -3.78 5.20 -4.78
N TRP A 45 -3.52 6.37 -4.19
CA TRP A 45 -4.23 7.60 -4.54
C TRP A 45 -4.02 7.98 -6.01
N ASN A 46 -2.80 7.86 -6.54
CA ASN A 46 -2.49 8.08 -7.95
C ASN A 46 -3.30 7.15 -8.87
N GLY A 47 -3.45 5.87 -8.49
CA GLY A 47 -4.30 4.91 -9.19
C GLY A 47 -5.79 5.31 -9.18
N LEU A 48 -6.30 5.75 -8.03
CA LEU A 48 -7.69 6.20 -7.89
C LEU A 48 -7.96 7.49 -8.69
N GLU A 49 -7.02 8.42 -8.71
CA GLU A 49 -7.14 9.65 -9.51
C GLU A 49 -7.08 9.37 -11.01
N LYS A 50 -6.23 8.43 -11.43
CA LYS A 50 -6.24 7.95 -12.82
C LYS A 50 -7.60 7.35 -13.19
N PHE A 51 -8.14 6.45 -12.36
CA PHE A 51 -9.48 5.89 -12.54
C PHE A 51 -10.57 6.98 -12.62
N ARG A 52 -10.54 7.96 -11.72
CA ARG A 52 -11.50 9.09 -11.71
C ARG A 52 -11.43 9.91 -12.99
N LYS A 53 -10.23 10.20 -13.48
CA LYS A 53 -10.00 10.97 -14.72
C LYS A 53 -10.46 10.21 -15.95
N GLU A 54 -10.19 8.91 -16.03
CA GLU A 54 -10.52 8.07 -17.19
C GLU A 54 -12.01 7.73 -17.28
N THR A 55 -12.69 7.54 -16.14
CA THR A 55 -14.08 7.07 -16.10
C THR A 55 -15.10 8.15 -15.77
N GLY A 56 -14.66 9.28 -15.18
CA GLY A 56 -15.55 10.28 -14.59
C GLY A 56 -16.25 9.84 -13.30
N ILE A 57 -16.02 8.61 -12.83
CA ILE A 57 -16.64 8.07 -11.62
C ILE A 57 -15.94 8.63 -10.38
N LYS A 58 -16.72 9.28 -9.51
CA LYS A 58 -16.23 9.77 -8.22
C LYS A 58 -16.15 8.63 -7.21
N TYR A 59 -15.18 8.70 -6.31
CA TYR A 59 -15.04 7.78 -5.19
C TYR A 59 -15.16 8.53 -3.85
N ARG A 60 -15.48 7.80 -2.78
CA ARG A 60 -15.42 8.31 -1.40
C ARG A 60 -14.10 7.87 -0.77
N GLU A 61 -13.52 8.70 0.08
CA GLU A 61 -12.30 8.34 0.81
C GLU A 61 -12.43 8.62 2.30
N PHE A 62 -11.73 7.80 3.09
CA PHE A 62 -11.40 8.08 4.48
C PHE A 62 -9.92 7.79 4.69
N GLU A 63 -9.28 8.58 5.55
CA GLU A 63 -7.93 8.34 6.02
C GLU A 63 -8.00 7.94 7.50
N VAL A 64 -7.38 6.81 7.85
CA VAL A 64 -7.36 6.31 9.22
C VAL A 64 -6.30 7.07 10.01
N GLN A 65 -6.72 7.73 11.08
CA GLN A 65 -5.83 8.43 12.02
C GLN A 65 -5.53 7.59 13.26
N GLN A 66 -6.42 6.66 13.61
CA GLN A 66 -6.29 5.77 14.75
C GLN A 66 -6.88 4.41 14.40
N GLU A 67 -6.28 3.33 14.89
CA GLU A 67 -6.68 1.95 14.55
C GLU A 67 -8.17 1.67 14.78
N ALA A 68 -8.75 2.23 15.84
CA ALA A 68 -10.17 2.09 16.18
C ALA A 68 -11.13 2.60 15.09
N GLN A 69 -10.67 3.47 14.18
CA GLN A 69 -11.48 4.03 13.11
C GLN A 69 -11.66 3.08 11.92
N ARG A 70 -10.80 2.07 11.76
CA ARG A 70 -10.81 1.14 10.62
C ARG A 70 -12.18 0.48 10.43
N GLU A 71 -12.67 -0.18 11.48
CA GLU A 71 -13.99 -0.85 11.46
C GLU A 71 -15.13 0.15 11.25
N GLN A 72 -15.06 1.29 11.95
CA GLN A 72 -16.09 2.32 11.87
C GLN A 72 -16.25 2.85 10.45
N PHE A 73 -15.14 3.16 9.75
CA PHE A 73 -15.17 3.71 8.40
C PHE A 73 -15.60 2.68 7.36
N LEU A 74 -15.09 1.44 7.42
CA LEU A 74 -15.54 0.36 6.54
C LEU A 74 -17.04 0.12 6.68
N ARG A 75 -17.55 0.00 7.91
CA ARG A 75 -18.97 -0.19 8.20
C ARG A 75 -19.82 0.99 7.72
N LYS A 76 -19.34 2.22 7.92
CA LYS A 76 -20.03 3.46 7.49
C LYS A 76 -20.13 3.53 5.96
N LEU A 77 -19.09 3.16 5.23
CA LEU A 77 -19.11 3.13 3.77
C LEU A 77 -20.07 2.06 3.24
N ALA A 78 -20.04 0.85 3.82
CA ALA A 78 -20.94 -0.24 3.43
C ALA A 78 -22.42 0.14 3.69
N LYS A 79 -22.75 0.71 4.86
CA LYS A 79 -24.09 1.24 5.16
C LYS A 79 -24.56 2.33 4.19
N ARG A 80 -23.63 3.10 3.61
CA ARG A 80 -23.91 4.15 2.61
C ARG A 80 -23.98 3.61 1.17
N GLY A 81 -24.00 2.30 1.01
CA GLY A 81 -24.07 1.63 -0.29
C GLY A 81 -22.85 1.89 -1.16
N SER A 82 -21.67 2.06 -0.56
CA SER A 82 -20.42 2.06 -1.35
C SER A 82 -20.09 0.65 -1.80
N ASP A 83 -19.74 0.51 -3.07
CA ASP A 83 -19.37 -0.75 -3.72
C ASP A 83 -18.58 -0.45 -5.01
N PRO A 84 -17.34 -0.95 -5.17
CA PRO A 84 -16.56 -1.68 -4.17
C PRO A 84 -15.98 -0.77 -3.06
N ILE A 85 -15.50 -1.37 -1.96
CA ILE A 85 -14.75 -0.68 -0.89
C ILE A 85 -13.33 -1.25 -0.81
N ILE A 86 -12.32 -0.41 -1.03
CA ILE A 86 -10.90 -0.75 -0.95
C ILE A 86 -10.38 -0.45 0.47
N ALA A 87 -9.90 -1.47 1.16
CA ALA A 87 -9.22 -1.36 2.44
C ALA A 87 -7.70 -1.42 2.20
N VAL A 88 -7.01 -0.31 2.46
CA VAL A 88 -5.57 -0.18 2.18
C VAL A 88 -4.77 -0.64 3.39
N GLY A 89 -3.80 -1.53 3.17
CA GLY A 89 -2.80 -1.91 4.16
C GLY A 89 -3.21 -3.09 5.04
N PHE A 90 -2.18 -3.76 5.56
CA PHE A 90 -2.33 -4.98 6.36
C PHE A 90 -3.18 -4.79 7.63
N GLY A 91 -3.10 -3.60 8.23
CA GLY A 91 -3.80 -3.27 9.48
C GLY A 91 -5.32 -3.31 9.37
N GLN A 92 -5.87 -3.29 8.14
CA GLN A 92 -7.30 -3.35 7.89
C GLN A 92 -7.90 -4.76 8.05
N ALA A 93 -7.10 -5.82 8.00
CA ALA A 93 -7.61 -7.18 7.80
C ALA A 93 -8.60 -7.65 8.87
N ALA A 94 -8.34 -7.36 10.16
CA ALA A 94 -9.25 -7.74 11.24
C ALA A 94 -10.59 -6.99 11.15
N ALA A 95 -10.55 -5.68 10.92
CA ALA A 95 -11.74 -4.86 10.75
C ALA A 95 -12.55 -5.26 9.51
N LEU A 96 -11.87 -5.49 8.39
CA LEU A 96 -12.48 -5.93 7.15
C LEU A 96 -13.12 -7.31 7.30
N SER A 97 -12.44 -8.28 7.92
CA SER A 97 -12.98 -9.63 8.14
C SER A 97 -14.31 -9.62 8.90
N LYS A 98 -14.48 -8.66 9.82
CA LYS A 98 -15.73 -8.48 10.56
C LYS A 98 -16.80 -7.79 9.70
N VAL A 99 -16.46 -6.66 9.07
CA VAL A 99 -17.43 -5.88 8.29
C VAL A 99 -17.88 -6.64 7.04
N ALA A 100 -16.99 -7.33 6.33
CA ALA A 100 -17.35 -8.08 5.13
C ALA A 100 -18.42 -9.16 5.39
N LYS A 101 -18.39 -9.80 6.58
CA LYS A 101 -19.43 -10.77 7.01
C LYS A 101 -20.79 -10.11 7.27
N GLU A 102 -20.80 -8.87 7.74
CA GLU A 102 -22.03 -8.11 8.00
C GLU A 102 -22.68 -7.58 6.72
N PHE A 103 -21.89 -7.42 5.64
CA PHE A 103 -22.34 -6.87 4.35
C PHE A 103 -21.99 -7.83 3.19
N PRO A 104 -22.63 -9.02 3.12
CA PRO A 104 -22.26 -10.06 2.14
C PRO A 104 -22.48 -9.64 0.68
N ASN A 105 -23.32 -8.63 0.42
CA ASN A 105 -23.59 -8.11 -0.92
C ASN A 105 -22.68 -6.95 -1.33
N THR A 106 -21.82 -6.45 -0.44
CA THR A 106 -20.83 -5.42 -0.76
C THR A 106 -19.52 -6.08 -1.17
N ARG A 107 -18.92 -5.66 -2.28
CA ARG A 107 -17.58 -6.14 -2.66
C ARG A 107 -16.53 -5.32 -1.95
N PHE A 108 -15.57 -6.02 -1.38
CA PHE A 108 -14.40 -5.42 -0.76
C PHE A 108 -13.14 -5.85 -1.49
N SER A 109 -12.13 -4.99 -1.43
CA SER A 109 -10.76 -5.36 -1.76
C SER A 109 -9.86 -5.01 -0.59
N ILE A 110 -8.83 -5.81 -0.35
CA ILE A 110 -7.76 -5.50 0.59
C ILE A 110 -6.42 -5.54 -0.13
N ILE A 111 -5.55 -4.58 0.18
CA ILE A 111 -4.19 -4.51 -0.32
C ILE A 111 -3.24 -4.91 0.82
N ASP A 112 -2.21 -5.70 0.51
CA ASP A 112 -1.12 -6.12 1.41
C ASP A 112 -1.49 -7.13 2.51
N MET A 113 -2.68 -7.72 2.45
CA MET A 113 -3.07 -8.80 3.35
C MET A 113 -4.13 -9.71 2.74
N VAL A 114 -4.21 -10.93 3.26
CA VAL A 114 -5.23 -11.90 2.84
C VAL A 114 -6.38 -11.88 3.84
N VAL A 115 -7.59 -11.72 3.30
CA VAL A 115 -8.85 -11.98 4.01
C VAL A 115 -9.65 -12.98 3.16
N ASP A 116 -9.80 -14.19 3.66
CA ASP A 116 -10.44 -15.30 2.96
C ASP A 116 -11.96 -15.28 3.20
N LEU A 117 -12.66 -14.47 2.41
CA LEU A 117 -14.13 -14.35 2.40
C LEU A 117 -14.65 -14.17 0.97
N PRO A 118 -15.84 -14.69 0.64
CA PRO A 118 -16.34 -14.74 -0.74
C PRO A 118 -16.56 -13.37 -1.39
N ASN A 119 -16.78 -12.33 -0.58
CA ASN A 119 -16.97 -10.94 -1.04
C ASN A 119 -15.73 -10.06 -0.87
N VAL A 120 -14.55 -10.66 -0.62
CA VAL A 120 -13.29 -9.95 -0.44
C VAL A 120 -12.26 -10.40 -1.49
N GLN A 121 -11.79 -9.46 -2.29
CA GLN A 121 -10.64 -9.67 -3.17
C GLN A 121 -9.35 -9.25 -2.44
N SER A 122 -8.45 -10.19 -2.18
CA SER A 122 -7.14 -9.89 -1.61
C SER A 122 -6.12 -9.62 -2.70
N ILE A 123 -5.45 -8.47 -2.65
CA ILE A 123 -4.38 -8.06 -3.57
C ILE A 123 -3.08 -8.10 -2.78
N ILE A 124 -2.21 -9.03 -3.15
CA ILE A 124 -0.91 -9.25 -2.50
C ILE A 124 0.21 -9.08 -3.54
N PHE A 125 1.39 -8.72 -3.06
CA PHE A 125 2.58 -8.61 -3.88
C PHE A 125 3.58 -9.70 -3.53
N LYS A 126 4.58 -9.85 -4.40
CA LYS A 126 5.75 -10.68 -4.15
C LYS A 126 6.96 -9.77 -3.93
N GLU A 127 6.89 -9.03 -2.84
CA GLU A 127 7.79 -7.92 -2.53
C GLU A 127 9.25 -8.37 -2.44
N HIS A 128 9.47 -9.60 -2.00
CA HIS A 128 10.77 -10.26 -1.96
C HIS A 128 11.40 -10.45 -3.34
N GLU A 129 10.63 -10.68 -4.41
CA GLU A 129 11.16 -10.83 -5.77
C GLU A 129 11.74 -9.49 -6.27
N GLY A 130 11.02 -8.38 -6.07
CA GLY A 130 11.52 -7.04 -6.39
C GLY A 130 12.69 -6.63 -5.48
N SER A 131 12.60 -6.96 -4.18
CA SER A 131 13.66 -6.70 -3.21
C SER A 131 14.95 -7.42 -3.54
N PHE A 132 14.87 -8.66 -4.06
CA PHE A 132 16.02 -9.39 -4.56
C PHE A 132 16.75 -8.62 -5.67
N LEU A 133 16.01 -8.10 -6.65
CA LEU A 133 16.60 -7.35 -7.75
C LEU A 133 17.32 -6.09 -7.26
N VAL A 134 16.73 -5.34 -6.33
CA VAL A 134 17.40 -4.15 -5.78
C VAL A 134 18.56 -4.51 -4.84
N GLY A 135 18.54 -5.69 -4.22
CA GLY A 135 19.69 -6.26 -3.51
C GLY A 135 20.86 -6.56 -4.43
N VAL A 136 20.60 -7.15 -5.59
CA VAL A 136 21.60 -7.37 -6.65
C VAL A 136 22.20 -6.03 -7.09
N LEU A 137 21.36 -5.03 -7.38
CA LEU A 137 21.81 -3.70 -7.78
C LEU A 137 22.68 -3.04 -6.70
N ALA A 138 22.28 -3.13 -5.43
CA ALA A 138 23.06 -2.58 -4.33
C ALA A 138 24.44 -3.25 -4.22
N ALA A 139 24.52 -4.58 -4.32
CA ALA A 139 25.79 -5.29 -4.25
C ALA A 139 26.72 -5.00 -5.44
N LEU A 140 26.17 -4.83 -6.64
CA LEU A 140 26.94 -4.45 -7.83
C LEU A 140 27.44 -3.00 -7.78
N LYS A 141 26.68 -2.11 -7.11
CA LYS A 141 26.99 -0.69 -7.04
C LYS A 141 27.86 -0.31 -5.84
N SER A 142 27.81 -1.10 -4.76
CA SER A 142 28.58 -0.85 -3.54
C SER A 142 30.08 -0.95 -3.80
N GLU A 143 30.84 0.01 -3.30
CA GLU A 143 32.29 0.09 -3.34
C GLU A 143 32.91 -0.38 -2.02
N THR A 144 32.14 -0.35 -0.91
CA THR A 144 32.63 -0.73 0.43
C THR A 144 32.37 -2.19 0.78
N GLY A 145 31.48 -2.87 0.05
CA GLY A 145 31.00 -4.21 0.42
C GLY A 145 30.15 -4.19 1.70
N LYS A 146 29.57 -3.03 2.05
CA LYS A 146 28.66 -2.86 3.19
C LYS A 146 27.42 -2.10 2.71
N VAL A 147 26.25 -2.67 2.94
CA VAL A 147 24.97 -2.07 2.57
C VAL A 147 23.97 -2.15 3.72
N GLY A 148 22.88 -1.41 3.63
CA GLY A 148 21.88 -1.31 4.70
C GLY A 148 20.45 -1.50 4.21
N PHE A 149 19.58 -1.84 5.15
CA PHE A 149 18.14 -1.93 4.99
C PHE A 149 17.45 -1.28 6.21
N VAL A 150 16.60 -0.30 5.95
CA VAL A 150 15.71 0.31 6.94
C VAL A 150 14.28 -0.03 6.58
N GLY A 151 13.64 -0.87 7.39
CA GLY A 151 12.22 -1.19 7.28
C GLY A 151 11.37 -0.26 8.14
N GLY A 152 10.09 -0.13 7.79
CA GLY A 152 9.09 0.56 8.59
C GLY A 152 8.75 -0.22 9.85
N MET A 153 7.57 -0.83 9.87
CA MET A 153 7.13 -1.64 11.01
C MET A 153 7.75 -3.05 10.99
N ASP A 154 8.14 -3.55 12.16
CA ASP A 154 8.61 -4.94 12.36
C ASP A 154 7.43 -5.93 12.24
N ILE A 155 7.18 -6.37 11.01
CA ILE A 155 6.10 -7.30 10.64
C ILE A 155 6.57 -8.27 9.55
N PRO A 156 5.91 -9.44 9.40
CA PRO A 156 6.26 -10.43 8.38
C PRO A 156 6.31 -9.87 6.95
N LEU A 157 5.46 -8.89 6.62
CA LEU A 157 5.46 -8.23 5.32
C LEU A 157 6.81 -7.54 5.02
N ILE A 158 7.33 -6.75 5.96
CA ILE A 158 8.63 -6.06 5.81
C ILE A 158 9.81 -7.03 5.93
N HIS A 159 9.63 -8.16 6.63
CA HIS A 159 10.64 -9.23 6.63
C HIS A 159 10.80 -9.87 5.25
N LYS A 160 9.75 -9.94 4.41
CA LYS A 160 9.89 -10.39 3.02
C LYS A 160 10.79 -9.45 2.21
N PHE A 161 10.60 -8.13 2.36
CA PHE A 161 11.47 -7.14 1.74
C PHE A 161 12.93 -7.31 2.18
N ALA A 162 13.17 -7.34 3.49
CA ALA A 162 14.51 -7.51 4.05
C ALA A 162 15.17 -8.81 3.57
N CYS A 163 14.43 -9.92 3.60
CA CYS A 163 14.93 -11.23 3.19
C CYS A 163 15.27 -11.26 1.70
N GLY A 164 14.38 -10.76 0.83
CA GLY A 164 14.65 -10.65 -0.61
C GLY A 164 15.89 -9.80 -0.89
N TYR A 165 15.98 -8.63 -0.27
CA TYR A 165 17.14 -7.73 -0.39
C TYR A 165 18.45 -8.41 0.02
N VAL A 166 18.49 -9.05 1.19
CA VAL A 166 19.67 -9.78 1.68
C VAL A 166 20.04 -10.91 0.72
N GLN A 167 19.07 -11.69 0.22
CA GLN A 167 19.33 -12.75 -0.75
C GLN A 167 19.94 -12.21 -2.04
N GLY A 168 19.40 -11.11 -2.57
CA GLY A 168 19.93 -10.45 -3.76
C GLY A 168 21.37 -9.95 -3.58
N VAL A 169 21.66 -9.35 -2.42
CA VAL A 169 23.01 -8.90 -2.08
C VAL A 169 23.98 -10.09 -2.01
N LYS A 170 23.59 -11.13 -1.27
CA LYS A 170 24.42 -12.32 -1.03
C LYS A 170 24.61 -13.18 -2.28
N TYR A 171 23.69 -13.12 -3.23
CA TYR A 171 23.81 -13.78 -4.52
C TYR A 171 25.01 -13.25 -5.32
N ILE A 172 25.27 -11.94 -5.28
CA ILE A 172 26.40 -11.32 -5.97
C ILE A 172 27.70 -11.52 -5.20
N ASN A 173 27.68 -11.28 -3.89
CA ASN A 173 28.85 -11.50 -3.04
C ASN A 173 28.41 -11.91 -1.62
N SER A 174 28.70 -13.17 -1.28
CA SER A 174 28.36 -13.74 0.04
C SER A 174 29.10 -13.05 1.20
N GLY A 175 30.23 -12.37 0.93
CA GLY A 175 31.01 -11.61 1.91
C GLY A 175 30.46 -10.22 2.23
N THR A 176 29.53 -9.65 1.44
CA THR A 176 28.98 -8.31 1.67
C THR A 176 28.25 -8.22 3.01
N THR A 177 28.54 -7.22 3.83
CA THR A 177 27.81 -7.00 5.09
C THR A 177 26.48 -6.30 4.84
N VAL A 178 25.39 -6.80 5.41
CA VAL A 178 24.05 -6.18 5.30
C VAL A 178 23.54 -5.79 6.67
N TYR A 179 23.52 -4.49 6.96
CA TYR A 179 22.90 -3.96 8.18
C TYR A 179 21.39 -3.92 8.01
N GLN A 180 20.63 -4.35 9.02
CA GLN A 180 19.17 -4.34 8.99
C GLN A 180 18.64 -3.68 10.26
N LYS A 181 17.73 -2.73 10.10
CA LYS A 181 17.01 -2.09 11.20
C LYS A 181 15.54 -1.89 10.83
N MET A 182 14.67 -2.05 11.81
CA MET A 182 13.26 -1.67 11.72
C MET A 182 13.05 -0.36 12.48
N THR A 183 12.13 0.47 12.01
CA THR A 183 11.85 1.76 12.62
C THR A 183 11.12 1.60 13.95
N GLY A 184 10.17 0.65 14.04
CA GLY A 184 9.45 0.35 15.26
C GLY A 184 8.43 -0.80 15.11
N THR A 185 7.63 -1.03 16.15
CA THR A 185 6.63 -2.11 16.22
C THR A 185 5.19 -1.60 16.22
N THR A 186 4.98 -0.30 16.03
CA THR A 186 3.66 0.36 16.02
C THR A 186 3.47 1.12 14.71
N PRO A 187 2.23 1.54 14.38
CA PRO A 187 1.97 2.31 13.16
C PRO A 187 2.79 3.62 13.02
N ALA A 188 3.31 4.17 14.12
CA ALA A 188 4.19 5.33 14.09
C ALA A 188 5.47 5.10 13.24
N ALA A 189 5.86 3.83 13.06
CA ALA A 189 7.02 3.43 12.25
C ALA A 189 6.92 3.83 10.76
N TRP A 190 5.73 4.16 10.25
CA TRP A 190 5.51 4.57 8.86
C TRP A 190 5.62 6.09 8.64
N SER A 191 5.71 6.87 9.72
CA SER A 191 5.64 8.33 9.71
C SER A 191 6.63 9.00 10.65
N ASP A 192 7.85 8.46 10.75
CA ASP A 192 8.94 9.01 11.56
C ASP A 192 10.24 9.18 10.74
N PRO A 193 10.30 10.19 9.84
CA PRO A 193 11.50 10.46 9.05
C PRO A 193 12.74 10.75 9.91
N ALA A 194 12.58 11.34 11.10
CA ALA A 194 13.70 11.61 11.99
C ALA A 194 14.37 10.30 12.45
N ARG A 195 13.56 9.31 12.84
CA ARG A 195 14.07 7.97 13.18
C ARG A 195 14.68 7.26 11.98
N GLY A 196 14.06 7.36 10.79
CA GLY A 196 14.63 6.82 9.55
C GLY A 196 16.03 7.38 9.25
N ALA A 197 16.20 8.70 9.37
CA ALA A 197 17.48 9.37 9.17
C ALA A 197 18.54 8.93 10.19
N GLU A 198 18.19 8.81 11.48
CA GLU A 198 19.10 8.34 12.52
C GLU A 198 19.61 6.92 12.27
N LEU A 199 18.71 6.00 11.88
CA LEU A 199 19.05 4.62 11.57
C LEU A 199 19.98 4.54 10.36
N ALA A 200 19.66 5.28 9.30
CA ALA A 200 20.47 5.32 8.08
C ALA A 200 21.85 5.92 8.34
N LYS A 201 21.93 7.04 9.06
CA LYS A 201 23.18 7.68 9.46
C LYS A 201 24.09 6.70 10.20
N THR A 202 23.54 5.93 11.14
CA THR A 202 24.31 4.92 11.88
C THR A 202 24.91 3.86 10.95
N MET A 203 24.20 3.45 9.89
CA MET A 203 24.72 2.51 8.89
C MET A 203 25.82 3.14 8.03
N TYR A 204 25.64 4.39 7.60
CA TYR A 204 26.65 5.13 6.83
C TYR A 204 27.91 5.37 7.65
N ASP A 205 27.79 5.77 8.92
CA ASP A 205 28.91 5.90 9.87
C ASP A 205 29.64 4.55 10.08
N SER A 206 28.92 3.42 9.96
CA SER A 206 29.47 2.06 10.01
C SER A 206 30.05 1.57 8.67
N GLY A 207 30.13 2.45 7.68
CA GLY A 207 30.75 2.23 6.38
C GLY A 207 29.82 1.68 5.30
N ALA A 208 28.50 1.63 5.52
CA ALA A 208 27.58 1.38 4.42
C ALA A 208 27.68 2.51 3.38
N ASP A 209 27.47 2.20 2.11
CA ASP A 209 27.41 3.21 1.03
C ASP A 209 26.08 3.25 0.29
N ILE A 210 25.23 2.24 0.51
CA ILE A 210 23.87 2.16 -0.03
C ILE A 210 22.91 1.66 1.07
N VAL A 211 21.79 2.35 1.29
CA VAL A 211 20.71 1.89 2.19
C VAL A 211 19.39 1.78 1.42
N TYR A 212 18.72 0.63 1.49
CA TYR A 212 17.36 0.44 0.99
C TYR A 212 16.31 0.82 2.06
N ALA A 213 15.37 1.70 1.71
CA ALA A 213 14.32 2.19 2.60
C ALA A 213 12.95 1.59 2.23
N ALA A 214 12.49 0.58 2.98
CA ALA A 214 11.16 -0.01 2.85
C ALA A 214 10.26 0.44 4.03
N ALA A 215 9.98 1.74 4.12
CA ALA A 215 9.46 2.36 5.35
C ALA A 215 8.39 3.44 5.15
N GLY A 216 7.69 3.50 4.01
CA GLY A 216 6.73 4.58 3.74
C GLY A 216 7.37 5.96 3.90
N SER A 217 6.66 6.92 4.50
CA SER A 217 7.19 8.29 4.67
C SER A 217 8.42 8.37 5.60
N THR A 218 8.60 7.44 6.54
CA THR A 218 9.86 7.30 7.30
C THR A 218 11.06 7.14 6.36
N GLY A 219 10.87 6.46 5.23
CA GLY A 219 11.90 6.26 4.22
C GLY A 219 12.46 7.57 3.65
N LEU A 220 11.69 8.66 3.66
CA LEU A 220 12.17 9.98 3.23
C LEU A 220 13.36 10.47 4.07
N GLY A 221 13.39 10.15 5.37
CA GLY A 221 14.53 10.44 6.23
C GLY A 221 15.79 9.65 5.88
N VAL A 222 15.61 8.39 5.44
CA VAL A 222 16.72 7.55 4.94
C VAL A 222 17.30 8.14 3.66
N LEU A 223 16.44 8.54 2.73
CA LEU A 223 16.84 9.19 1.48
C LEU A 223 17.58 10.52 1.75
N GLN A 224 17.07 11.33 2.67
CA GLN A 224 17.70 12.59 3.06
C GLN A 224 19.07 12.35 3.71
N ALA A 225 19.18 11.40 4.63
CA ALA A 225 20.45 11.04 5.25
C ALA A 225 21.49 10.56 4.21
N ALA A 226 21.05 9.88 3.15
CA ALA A 226 21.93 9.50 2.06
C ALA A 226 22.47 10.73 1.33
N ALA A 227 21.59 11.66 0.96
CA ALA A 227 21.96 12.90 0.29
C ALA A 227 22.93 13.74 1.14
N ASP A 228 22.64 13.90 2.43
CA ASP A 228 23.47 14.68 3.37
C ASP A 228 24.88 14.10 3.54
N ASN A 229 25.04 12.79 3.36
CA ASN A 229 26.32 12.09 3.50
C ASN A 229 27.01 11.79 2.15
N GLY A 230 26.44 12.25 1.02
CA GLY A 230 26.94 11.93 -0.32
C GLY A 230 26.94 10.43 -0.62
N LYS A 231 25.97 9.70 -0.05
CA LYS A 231 25.74 8.25 -0.23
C LYS A 231 24.53 7.99 -1.10
N LEU A 232 24.35 6.72 -1.49
CA LEU A 232 23.20 6.31 -2.30
C LEU A 232 22.12 5.70 -1.40
N SER A 233 20.88 5.77 -1.88
CA SER A 233 19.77 5.05 -1.27
C SER A 233 18.83 4.53 -2.33
N ILE A 234 18.10 3.47 -1.98
CA ILE A 234 17.07 2.87 -2.81
C ILE A 234 15.73 3.19 -2.12
N GLY A 235 14.81 3.82 -2.85
CA GLY A 235 13.44 4.07 -2.39
C GLY A 235 12.52 2.87 -2.58
N VAL A 236 11.23 3.04 -2.25
CA VAL A 236 10.19 2.02 -2.43
C VAL A 236 8.89 2.70 -2.85
N ASP A 237 8.06 1.94 -3.57
CA ASP A 237 6.77 2.35 -4.17
C ASP A 237 6.85 3.49 -5.20
#